data_AF-A0A914DP38-F1
#
_entry.id   AF-A0A914DP38-F1
#
_cell.length_a   1.000
_cell.length_b   1.000
_cell.length_c   1.000
_cell.angle_alpha   90.00
_cell.angle_beta   90.00
_cell.angle_gamma   90.00
#
_symmetry.space_group_name_H-M   'P 1'
#
loop_
_entity.id
_entity.type
_entity.pdbx_description
1 polymer ?
#
loop_
_entity_poly.entity_id
_entity_poly.type
_entity_poly.pdbx_seq_one_letter_code
_entity_poly.pdbx_strand_id
1 'polypeptide(L)'
;MTEELNLQDYEKLNIQDYDNLPKCTTSKIELRTKGGRKKPTKLKQEIHNLRIKSTHEPQSSISTFDPLDIKIIQFLKKIKGFQDRKHEENSVKAKMRKRLVYGIRETQRDAEAGLIKLVLIASDIENFDVPNLIDSIIQCLISTCNEKRIPLIRASTRKKFSKALSKSGLVSLVGIRDYSGAEVLVNDILELNLIKETAEKQINQESLFA
;
A
#
# COMPACT_ATOMS: atom_id res chain seq x y z
N MET A 1 6.91 32.03 9.11
CA MET A 1 7.98 31.04 9.31
C MET A 1 7.31 29.69 9.36
N THR A 2 7.17 29.04 8.21
CA THR A 2 6.63 27.68 8.11
C THR A 2 7.80 26.73 8.33
N GLU A 3 7.84 26.07 9.48
CA GLU A 3 8.77 24.97 9.73
C GLU A 3 8.41 23.84 8.75
N GLU A 4 9.31 23.56 7.81
CA GLU A 4 9.22 22.37 6.96
C GLU A 4 9.39 21.14 7.87
N LEU A 5 8.33 20.36 8.07
CA LEU A 5 8.44 19.05 8.70
C LEU A 5 9.37 18.18 7.84
N ASN A 6 10.56 17.91 8.35
CA ASN A 6 11.59 17.16 7.64
C ASN A 6 11.26 15.66 7.75
N LEU A 7 11.61 14.87 6.73
CA LEU A 7 11.46 13.40 6.71
C LEU A 7 12.12 12.74 7.95
N GLN A 8 13.13 13.41 8.53
CA GLN A 8 13.82 13.04 9.77
C GLN A 8 12.95 13.15 11.05
N ASP A 9 11.94 14.01 11.07
CA ASP A 9 11.04 14.14 12.23
C ASP A 9 10.01 13.01 12.25
N TYR A 10 9.65 12.53 11.05
CA TYR A 10 8.91 11.28 10.86
C TYR A 10 9.67 10.05 11.35
N GLU A 11 11.00 10.05 11.25
CA GLU A 11 11.85 8.96 11.73
C GLU A 11 11.85 8.81 13.25
N LYS A 12 11.58 9.89 14.01
CA LYS A 12 11.63 9.89 15.49
C LYS A 12 10.32 9.45 16.15
N LEU A 13 9.18 9.77 15.55
CA LEU A 13 7.85 9.50 16.11
C LEU A 13 7.44 8.02 15.98
N ASN A 14 8.07 7.27 15.08
CA ASN A 14 7.75 5.86 14.80
C ASN A 14 8.54 4.86 15.66
N ILE A 15 9.29 5.30 16.68
CA ILE A 15 10.27 4.44 17.40
C ILE A 15 9.66 3.76 18.63
N GLN A 16 8.78 4.42 19.38
CA GLN A 16 8.52 4.00 20.77
C GLN A 16 7.56 2.82 20.95
N ASP A 17 6.71 2.48 19.96
CA ASP A 17 5.70 1.42 20.10
C ASP A 17 6.05 0.09 19.40
N TYR A 18 7.17 0.01 18.66
CA TYR A 18 7.46 -1.12 17.74
C TYR A 18 8.64 -2.03 18.13
N ASP A 19 9.44 -1.65 19.12
CA ASP A 19 10.60 -2.44 19.57
C ASP A 19 10.23 -3.82 20.15
N ASN A 20 8.94 -4.05 20.43
CA ASN A 20 8.39 -5.31 20.94
C ASN A 20 7.72 -6.20 19.88
N LEU A 21 7.74 -5.85 18.59
CA LEU A 21 7.14 -6.69 17.56
C LEU A 21 8.04 -7.90 17.26
N PRO A 22 7.50 -9.14 17.20
CA PRO A 22 8.31 -10.33 16.94
C PRO A 22 9.12 -10.16 15.65
N LYS A 23 10.45 -10.25 15.77
CA LYS A 23 11.35 -10.26 14.61
C LYS A 23 10.95 -11.44 13.74
N CYS A 24 10.55 -11.16 12.49
CA CYS A 24 10.20 -12.21 11.55
C CYS A 24 11.43 -13.10 11.33
N THR A 25 11.44 -14.27 11.97
CA THR A 25 12.46 -15.28 11.77
C THR A 25 12.22 -15.88 10.40
N THR A 26 13.03 -15.45 9.43
CA THR A 26 12.98 -15.91 8.05
C THR A 26 13.39 -17.38 7.98
N SER A 27 12.49 -18.30 8.36
CA SER A 27 12.51 -19.63 7.77
C SER A 27 12.04 -19.44 6.33
N LYS A 28 12.96 -19.62 5.37
CA LYS A 28 12.74 -19.63 3.92
C LYS A 28 11.29 -20.03 3.57
N ILE A 29 10.41 -19.04 3.38
CA ILE A 29 9.07 -19.29 2.85
C ILE A 29 9.27 -19.50 1.34
N GLU A 30 9.64 -20.72 0.97
CA GLU A 30 9.73 -21.17 -0.41
C GLU A 30 8.32 -21.22 -1.00
N LEU A 31 7.81 -20.06 -1.45
CA LEU A 31 6.67 -20.02 -2.37
C LEU A 31 7.13 -20.54 -3.74
N ARG A 32 7.28 -21.86 -3.85
CA ARG A 32 7.48 -22.56 -5.12
C ARG A 32 6.26 -22.33 -6.01
N THR A 33 6.38 -21.42 -6.96
CA THR A 33 5.50 -21.40 -8.13
C THR A 33 6.34 -21.72 -9.35
N LYS A 34 6.17 -22.93 -9.90
CA LYS A 34 6.72 -23.31 -11.20
C LYS A 34 6.05 -22.43 -12.27
N GLY A 35 6.72 -21.36 -12.68
CA GLY A 35 6.20 -20.35 -13.59
C GLY A 35 6.47 -20.66 -15.05
N GLY A 36 5.66 -21.53 -15.66
CA GLY A 36 5.41 -21.51 -17.11
C GLY A 36 4.23 -20.58 -17.40
N ARG A 37 4.34 -19.70 -18.40
CA ARG A 37 3.28 -18.76 -18.80
C ARG A 37 2.13 -19.52 -19.49
N LYS A 38 1.24 -20.14 -18.71
CA LYS A 38 0.04 -20.81 -19.26
C LYS A 38 -1.01 -19.78 -19.66
N LYS A 39 -1.53 -19.89 -20.89
CA LYS A 39 -2.67 -19.10 -21.38
C LYS A 39 -3.87 -19.30 -20.44
N PRO A 40 -4.69 -18.26 -20.16
CA PRO A 40 -5.81 -18.38 -19.23
C PRO A 40 -6.81 -19.43 -19.73
N THR A 41 -7.17 -20.36 -18.87
CA THR A 41 -8.23 -21.34 -19.11
C THR A 41 -9.60 -20.67 -19.14
N LYS A 42 -10.58 -21.27 -19.82
CA LYS A 42 -11.98 -20.78 -19.89
C LYS A 42 -12.55 -20.43 -18.50
N LEU A 43 -12.25 -21.26 -17.49
CA LEU A 43 -12.61 -21.01 -16.09
C LEU A 43 -12.04 -19.71 -15.51
N LYS A 44 -10.79 -19.35 -15.84
CA LYS A 44 -10.18 -18.09 -15.36
C LYS A 44 -10.82 -16.87 -15.99
N GLN A 45 -11.23 -16.97 -17.25
CA GLN A 45 -11.95 -15.91 -17.96
C GLN A 45 -13.37 -15.78 -17.40
N GLU A 46 -14.01 -16.89 -17.06
CA GLU A 46 -15.34 -16.92 -16.47
C GLU A 46 -15.35 -16.35 -15.05
N ILE A 47 -14.37 -16.71 -14.21
CA ILE A 47 -14.16 -16.09 -12.88
C ILE A 47 -13.89 -14.59 -13.00
N HIS A 48 -13.10 -14.17 -14.00
CA HIS A 48 -12.85 -12.75 -14.27
C HIS A 48 -14.14 -12.01 -14.66
N ASN A 49 -14.98 -12.62 -15.50
CA ASN A 49 -16.24 -12.05 -15.94
C ASN A 49 -17.30 -12.03 -14.82
N LEU A 50 -17.35 -13.06 -13.98
CA LEU A 50 -18.21 -13.12 -12.79
C LEU A 50 -17.81 -12.06 -11.75
N ARG A 51 -16.50 -11.82 -11.58
CA ARG A 51 -15.97 -10.76 -10.71
C ARG A 51 -16.24 -9.35 -11.23
N ILE A 52 -16.33 -9.17 -12.54
CA ILE A 52 -16.75 -7.90 -13.16
C ILE A 52 -18.27 -7.71 -13.01
N LYS A 53 -19.07 -8.75 -13.25
CA LYS A 53 -20.54 -8.68 -13.13
C LYS A 53 -21.04 -8.42 -11.70
N SER A 54 -20.31 -8.85 -10.67
CA SER A 54 -20.64 -8.55 -9.26
C SER A 54 -20.26 -7.14 -8.80
N THR A 55 -19.70 -6.29 -9.68
CA THR A 55 -19.38 -4.88 -9.35
C THR A 55 -20.53 -3.89 -9.60
N HIS A 56 -21.72 -4.37 -9.94
CA HIS A 56 -22.94 -3.55 -9.90
C HIS A 56 -23.63 -3.69 -8.54
N GLU A 57 -23.14 -2.92 -7.57
CA GLU A 57 -23.91 -2.52 -6.39
C GLU A 57 -23.84 -0.99 -6.25
N PRO A 58 -24.85 -0.37 -5.61
CA PRO A 58 -25.43 0.90 -6.02
C PRO A 58 -24.46 2.07 -5.88
N GLN A 59 -24.67 3.08 -6.72
CA GLN A 59 -24.12 4.42 -6.52
C GLN A 59 -24.79 5.08 -5.29
N SER A 60 -24.46 4.64 -4.08
CA SER A 60 -24.85 5.33 -2.86
C SER A 60 -24.17 4.73 -1.63
N SER A 61 -23.00 5.24 -1.28
CA SER A 61 -22.70 5.49 0.13
C SER A 61 -21.68 6.61 0.17
N ILE A 62 -22.07 7.67 0.86
CA ILE A 62 -21.28 8.87 1.14
C ILE A 62 -19.81 8.52 1.25
N SER A 63 -19.00 9.04 0.32
CA SER A 63 -17.56 8.95 0.46
C SER A 63 -17.22 9.64 1.78
N THR A 64 -16.76 8.90 2.77
CA THR A 64 -16.00 9.46 3.88
C THR A 64 -14.95 10.37 3.26
N PHE A 65 -15.13 11.69 3.43
CA PHE A 65 -14.21 12.73 3.00
C PHE A 65 -13.01 12.71 3.96
N ASP A 66 -12.33 11.58 4.07
CA ASP A 66 -11.06 11.52 4.78
C ASP A 66 -10.04 12.31 3.92
N PRO A 67 -9.49 13.43 4.41
CA PRO A 67 -8.51 14.23 3.67
C PRO A 67 -7.31 13.39 3.22
N LEU A 68 -6.92 12.40 4.03
CA LEU A 68 -5.83 11.46 3.72
C LEU A 68 -6.17 10.61 2.49
N ASP A 69 -7.39 10.07 2.43
CA ASP A 69 -7.88 9.30 1.28
C ASP A 69 -7.81 10.14 -0.01
N ILE A 70 -8.24 11.40 0.05
CA ILE A 70 -8.25 12.29 -1.12
C ILE A 70 -6.84 12.49 -1.66
N LYS A 71 -5.88 12.81 -0.78
CA LYS A 71 -4.48 13.03 -1.14
C LYS A 71 -3.83 11.76 -1.68
N ILE A 72 -4.08 10.61 -1.06
CA ILE A 72 -3.56 9.31 -1.53
C ILE A 72 -4.10 8.98 -2.92
N ILE A 73 -5.39 9.18 -3.18
CA ILE A 73 -5.97 8.91 -4.50
C ILE A 73 -5.40 9.86 -5.57
N GLN A 74 -5.19 11.14 -5.23
CA GLN A 74 -4.51 12.09 -6.12
C GLN A 74 -3.07 11.65 -6.42
N PHE A 75 -2.33 11.26 -5.40
CA PHE A 75 -0.96 10.77 -5.50
C PHE A 75 -0.86 9.51 -6.36
N LEU A 76 -1.69 8.49 -6.11
CA LEU A 76 -1.71 7.25 -6.88
C LEU A 76 -1.97 7.50 -8.37
N LYS A 77 -2.92 8.39 -8.71
CA LYS A 77 -3.19 8.78 -10.11
C LYS A 77 -1.97 9.47 -10.74
N LYS A 78 -1.32 10.38 -10.02
CA LYS A 78 -0.15 11.12 -10.50
C LYS A 78 1.04 10.18 -10.78
N ILE A 79 1.38 9.32 -9.82
CA ILE A 79 2.49 8.37 -9.97
C ILE A 79 2.20 7.32 -11.05
N LYS A 80 0.94 6.85 -11.15
CA LYS A 80 0.52 5.98 -12.25
C LYS A 80 0.68 6.65 -13.61
N GLY A 81 0.29 7.91 -13.74
CA GLY A 81 0.49 8.70 -14.97
C GLY A 81 1.96 8.88 -15.34
N PHE A 82 2.88 8.99 -14.36
CA PHE A 82 4.32 8.98 -14.67
C PHE A 82 4.81 7.61 -15.16
N GLN A 83 4.30 6.52 -14.58
CA GLN A 83 4.64 5.18 -15.00
C GLN A 83 4.11 4.85 -16.40
N ASP A 84 2.89 5.30 -16.72
CA ASP A 84 2.25 5.04 -18.01
C ASP A 84 2.93 5.79 -19.15
N ARG A 85 3.20 7.10 -18.98
CA ARG A 85 3.96 7.89 -19.96
C ARG A 85 5.31 7.26 -20.29
N LYS A 86 6.04 6.81 -19.28
CA LYS A 86 7.32 6.13 -19.48
C LYS A 86 7.17 4.80 -20.23
N HIS A 87 6.05 4.09 -19.99
CA HIS A 87 5.75 2.85 -20.69
C HIS A 87 5.37 3.07 -22.16
N GLU A 88 4.63 4.15 -22.45
CA GLU A 88 4.29 4.61 -23.79
C GLU A 88 5.55 5.02 -24.57
N GLU A 89 6.47 5.77 -23.94
CA GLU A 89 7.75 6.15 -24.53
C GLU A 89 8.65 4.94 -24.80
N ASN A 90 8.87 4.09 -23.79
CA ASN A 90 9.72 2.91 -23.93
C ASN A 90 9.37 1.83 -22.92
N SER A 91 8.66 0.80 -23.39
CA SER A 91 8.22 -0.32 -22.55
C SER A 91 9.36 -1.11 -21.88
N VAL A 92 10.55 -1.19 -22.48
CA VAL A 92 11.71 -1.89 -21.92
C VAL A 92 12.28 -1.10 -20.75
N LYS A 93 12.56 0.19 -20.95
CA LYS A 93 13.06 1.08 -19.89
C LYS A 93 12.05 1.26 -18.76
N ALA A 94 10.75 1.28 -19.08
CA ALA A 94 9.68 1.37 -18.09
C ALA A 94 9.64 0.15 -17.17
N LYS A 95 9.83 -1.06 -17.71
CA LYS A 95 9.91 -2.28 -16.90
C LYS A 95 11.11 -2.27 -15.95
N MET A 96 12.26 -1.77 -16.41
CA MET A 96 13.48 -1.67 -15.60
C MET A 96 13.38 -0.61 -14.51
N ARG A 97 12.74 0.53 -14.80
CA ARG A 97 12.63 1.69 -13.90
C ARG A 97 11.16 2.02 -13.61
N LYS A 98 10.43 1.01 -13.13
CA LYS A 98 9.05 1.14 -12.63
C LYS A 98 9.02 1.99 -11.37
N ARG A 99 8.03 2.87 -11.25
CA ARG A 99 7.89 3.79 -10.11
C ARG A 99 7.08 3.19 -8.96
N LEU A 100 6.19 2.26 -9.29
CA LEU A 100 5.31 1.61 -8.33
C LEU A 100 5.18 0.11 -8.65
N VAL A 101 4.90 -0.67 -7.61
CA VAL A 101 4.60 -2.11 -7.67
C VAL A 101 3.31 -2.42 -6.94
N TYR A 102 2.73 -3.58 -7.25
CA TYR A 102 1.42 -3.96 -6.76
C TYR A 102 1.47 -5.29 -6.03
N GLY A 103 0.79 -5.35 -4.89
CA GLY A 103 0.63 -6.56 -4.10
C GLY A 103 1.78 -6.84 -3.14
N ILE A 104 1.50 -7.74 -2.20
CA ILE A 104 2.35 -8.01 -1.03
C ILE A 104 3.71 -8.58 -1.45
N ARG A 105 3.72 -9.65 -2.25
CA ARG A 105 4.96 -10.32 -2.67
C ARG A 105 5.94 -9.41 -3.41
N GLU A 106 5.44 -8.56 -4.31
CA GLU A 106 6.31 -7.66 -5.05
C GLU A 106 6.87 -6.57 -4.16
N THR A 107 6.01 -6.00 -3.31
CA THR A 107 6.40 -4.92 -2.40
C THR A 107 7.37 -5.41 -1.35
N GLN A 108 7.16 -6.59 -0.76
CA GLN A 108 8.06 -7.19 0.20
C GLN A 108 9.46 -7.43 -0.40
N ARG A 109 9.55 -8.10 -1.54
CA ARG A 109 10.83 -8.31 -2.24
C ARG A 109 11.55 -7.00 -2.55
N ASP A 110 10.80 -5.96 -2.93
CA ASP A 110 11.37 -4.67 -3.27
C ASP A 110 11.79 -3.88 -2.03
N ALA A 111 11.06 -4.02 -0.91
CA ALA A 111 11.42 -3.48 0.39
C ALA A 111 12.68 -4.17 0.91
N GLU A 112 12.77 -5.50 0.85
CA GLU A 112 13.96 -6.30 1.16
C GLU A 112 15.17 -5.89 0.30
N ALA A 113 14.96 -5.47 -0.94
CA ALA A 113 16.01 -4.93 -1.81
C ALA A 113 16.34 -3.43 -1.57
N GLY A 114 15.63 -2.74 -0.68
CA GLY A 114 15.84 -1.31 -0.39
C GLY A 114 15.38 -0.38 -1.52
N LEU A 115 14.49 -0.86 -2.39
CA LEU A 115 14.02 -0.15 -3.57
C LEU A 115 12.73 0.62 -3.31
N ILE A 116 12.08 0.41 -2.16
CA ILE A 116 10.82 1.04 -1.77
C ILE A 116 11.08 2.25 -0.86
N LYS A 117 10.40 3.35 -1.14
CA LYS A 117 10.44 4.60 -0.35
C LYS A 117 9.16 4.84 0.45
N LEU A 118 8.04 4.23 0.08
CA LEU A 118 6.74 4.38 0.73
C LEU A 118 5.87 3.16 0.43
N VAL A 119 5.13 2.66 1.42
CA VAL A 119 4.15 1.58 1.25
C VAL A 119 2.75 2.09 1.57
N LEU A 120 1.79 1.80 0.69
CA LEU A 120 0.37 2.10 0.89
C LEU A 120 -0.42 0.79 1.01
N ILE A 121 -1.18 0.66 2.10
CA ILE A 121 -2.02 -0.49 2.40
C ILE A 121 -3.48 -0.06 2.43
N ALA A 122 -4.36 -0.81 1.76
CA ALA A 122 -5.79 -0.54 1.83
C ALA A 122 -6.35 -0.87 3.23
N SER A 123 -7.21 -0.02 3.77
CA SER A 123 -7.78 -0.17 5.12
C SER A 123 -8.65 -1.42 5.26
N ASP A 124 -9.34 -1.85 4.19
CA ASP A 124 -10.23 -3.01 4.19
C ASP A 124 -9.51 -4.38 4.13
N ILE A 125 -8.22 -4.43 4.47
CA ILE A 125 -7.42 -5.67 4.53
C ILE A 125 -7.52 -6.35 5.91
N GLU A 126 -8.18 -5.75 6.90
CA GLU A 126 -8.16 -6.21 8.31
C GLU A 126 -9.21 -7.26 8.70
N ASN A 127 -10.04 -7.77 7.77
CA ASN A 127 -11.19 -8.58 8.16
C ASN A 127 -11.01 -10.07 7.88
N PHE A 128 -10.08 -10.74 8.55
CA PHE A 128 -10.08 -12.20 8.64
C PHE A 128 -9.81 -12.64 10.07
N ASP A 129 -10.87 -12.90 10.83
CA ASP A 129 -10.88 -13.37 12.23
C ASP A 129 -10.32 -14.79 12.43
N VAL A 130 -9.45 -15.24 11.53
CA VAL A 130 -8.78 -16.54 11.61
C VAL A 130 -7.29 -16.28 11.35
N PRO A 131 -6.38 -16.64 12.28
CA PRO A 131 -4.94 -16.42 12.12
C PRO A 131 -4.45 -17.16 10.88
N ASN A 132 -4.40 -16.43 9.76
CA ASN A 132 -4.10 -16.96 8.45
C ASN A 132 -2.69 -16.55 8.05
N LEU A 133 -2.11 -17.31 7.12
CA LEU A 133 -0.83 -17.01 6.47
C LEU A 133 -0.74 -15.58 5.89
N ILE A 134 -1.87 -14.94 5.60
CA ILE A 134 -1.90 -13.58 5.04
C ILE A 134 -1.44 -12.55 6.08
N ASP A 135 -1.89 -12.69 7.32
CA ASP A 135 -1.56 -11.76 8.39
C ASP A 135 -0.07 -11.88 8.73
N SER A 136 0.47 -13.09 8.77
CA SER A 136 1.92 -13.29 9.00
C SER A 136 2.79 -12.66 7.91
N ILE A 137 2.35 -12.69 6.64
CA ILE A 137 3.09 -12.03 5.54
C ILE A 137 2.98 -10.51 5.66
N ILE A 138 1.82 -9.95 5.99
CA ILE A 138 1.66 -8.50 6.20
C ILE A 138 2.51 -8.05 7.38
N GLN A 139 2.52 -8.82 8.48
CA GLN A 139 3.38 -8.56 9.63
C GLN A 139 4.86 -8.60 9.25
N CYS A 140 5.29 -9.57 8.44
CA CYS A 140 6.67 -9.61 7.91
C CYS A 140 7.01 -8.36 7.09
N LEU A 141 6.09 -7.88 6.25
CA LEU A 141 6.27 -6.64 5.50
C LEU A 141 6.39 -5.44 6.44
N ILE A 142 5.54 -5.35 7.47
CA ILE A 142 5.60 -4.29 8.48
C ILE A 142 6.97 -4.31 9.18
N SER A 143 7.43 -5.48 9.64
CA SER A 143 8.76 -5.64 10.23
C SER A 143 9.87 -5.16 9.29
N THR A 144 9.79 -5.52 8.01
CA THR A 144 10.77 -5.09 6.99
C THR A 144 10.76 -3.59 6.78
N CYS A 145 9.57 -2.97 6.75
CA CYS A 145 9.43 -1.53 6.60
C CYS A 145 10.01 -0.79 7.80
N ASN A 146 9.77 -1.30 9.01
CA ASN A 146 10.30 -0.72 10.24
C ASN A 146 11.83 -0.76 10.29
N GLU A 147 12.42 -1.93 10.02
CA GLU A 147 13.88 -2.09 9.99
C GLU A 147 14.55 -1.11 9.01
N LYS A 148 13.88 -0.83 7.90
CA LYS A 148 14.37 0.04 6.83
C LYS A 148 13.87 1.47 6.88
N ARG A 149 13.11 1.85 7.92
CA ARG A 149 12.49 3.18 8.07
C ARG A 149 11.66 3.59 6.85
N ILE A 150 10.92 2.66 6.28
CA ILE A 150 10.01 2.91 5.16
C ILE A 150 8.64 3.29 5.74
N PRO A 151 8.10 4.49 5.45
CA PRO A 151 6.75 4.85 5.88
C PRO A 151 5.71 3.89 5.30
N LEU A 152 4.77 3.48 6.14
CA LEU A 152 3.67 2.58 5.80
C LEU A 152 2.37 3.25 6.21
N ILE A 153 1.49 3.46 5.25
CA ILE A 153 0.27 4.24 5.44
C ILE A 153 -0.93 3.39 5.08
N ARG A 154 -1.92 3.36 5.97
CA ARG A 154 -3.16 2.62 5.78
C ARG A 154 -4.31 3.56 5.47
N ALA A 155 -4.83 3.45 4.25
CA ALA A 155 -5.90 4.33 3.80
C ALA A 155 -6.71 3.73 2.66
N SER A 156 -7.93 4.25 2.51
CA SER A 156 -8.85 3.92 1.44
C SER A 156 -9.20 2.44 1.33
N THR A 157 -10.00 2.08 0.34
CA THR A 157 -10.37 0.69 0.08
C THR A 157 -9.62 0.13 -1.12
N ARG A 158 -9.48 -1.20 -1.17
CA ARG A 158 -8.94 -1.93 -2.34
C ARG A 158 -9.60 -1.51 -3.64
N LYS A 159 -10.92 -1.29 -3.62
CA LYS A 159 -11.69 -0.82 -4.77
C LYS A 159 -11.23 0.58 -5.21
N LYS A 160 -11.10 1.52 -4.27
CA LYS A 160 -10.64 2.90 -4.57
C LYS A 160 -9.20 2.91 -5.09
N PHE A 161 -8.29 2.12 -4.51
CA PHE A 161 -6.92 1.96 -5.03
C PHE A 161 -6.91 1.45 -6.48
N SER A 162 -7.68 0.39 -6.76
CA SER A 162 -7.76 -0.22 -8.09
C SER A 162 -8.27 0.77 -9.14
N LYS A 163 -9.31 1.55 -8.78
CA LYS A 163 -9.87 2.60 -9.62
C LYS A 163 -8.87 3.72 -9.87
N ALA A 164 -8.16 4.20 -8.84
CA ALA A 164 -7.12 5.22 -8.98
C ALA A 164 -5.96 4.76 -9.88
N LEU A 165 -5.63 3.47 -9.83
CA LEU A 165 -4.54 2.86 -10.58
C LEU A 165 -4.97 2.29 -11.94
N SER A 166 -6.24 2.42 -12.33
CA SER A 166 -6.80 1.82 -13.56
C SER A 166 -6.45 0.33 -13.70
N LYS A 167 -6.60 -0.44 -12.61
CA LYS A 167 -6.39 -1.89 -12.57
C LYS A 167 -7.72 -2.63 -12.48
N SER A 168 -7.84 -3.72 -13.24
CA SER A 168 -9.06 -4.55 -13.27
C SER A 168 -9.27 -5.42 -12.03
N GLY A 169 -8.20 -5.70 -11.27
CA GLY A 169 -8.27 -6.46 -10.02
C GLY A 169 -8.19 -5.57 -8.79
N LEU A 170 -8.63 -6.10 -7.64
CA LEU A 170 -8.49 -5.43 -6.35
C LEU A 170 -7.01 -5.27 -5.98
N VAL A 171 -6.62 -4.06 -5.60
CA VAL A 171 -5.26 -3.72 -5.19
C VAL A 171 -5.23 -3.53 -3.68
N SER A 172 -4.68 -4.52 -2.99
CA SER A 172 -4.45 -4.48 -1.54
C SER A 172 -3.32 -3.54 -1.14
N LEU A 173 -2.22 -3.61 -1.87
CA LEU A 173 -0.98 -3.01 -1.43
C LEU A 173 -0.26 -2.40 -2.62
N VAL A 174 0.32 -1.23 -2.41
CA VAL A 174 1.10 -0.51 -3.41
C VAL A 174 2.44 -0.14 -2.80
N GLY A 175 3.51 -0.67 -3.38
CA GLY A 175 4.87 -0.26 -3.05
C GLY A 175 5.32 0.86 -3.98
N ILE A 176 5.76 1.99 -3.43
CA ILE A 176 6.27 3.12 -4.19
C ILE A 176 7.79 3.07 -4.17
N ARG A 177 8.40 2.88 -5.35
CA ARG A 177 9.86 2.91 -5.52
C ARG A 177 10.38 4.32 -5.74
N ASP A 178 9.62 5.12 -6.47
CA ASP A 178 10.02 6.47 -6.79
C ASP A 178 8.82 7.39 -6.98
N TYR A 179 8.79 8.46 -6.19
CA TYR A 179 7.77 9.49 -6.21
C TYR A 179 8.28 10.85 -6.70
N SER A 180 9.44 10.88 -7.37
CA SER A 180 9.99 12.14 -7.88
C SER A 180 9.00 12.91 -8.77
N GLY A 181 8.79 14.19 -8.47
CA GLY A 181 7.76 15.04 -9.06
C GLY A 181 6.39 14.99 -8.36
N ALA A 182 6.29 14.33 -7.21
CA ALA A 182 5.10 14.27 -6.37
C ALA A 182 5.42 14.40 -4.86
N GLU A 183 6.57 14.98 -4.52
CA GLU A 183 7.10 15.14 -3.17
C GLU A 183 6.12 15.90 -2.26
N VAL A 184 5.57 17.01 -2.77
CA VAL A 184 4.56 17.80 -2.04
C VAL A 184 3.36 16.95 -1.62
N LEU A 185 2.87 16.08 -2.51
CA LEU A 185 1.76 15.19 -2.17
C LEU A 185 2.17 14.15 -1.12
N VAL A 186 3.40 13.65 -1.16
CA VAL A 186 3.90 12.70 -0.16
C VAL A 186 4.01 13.37 1.20
N ASN A 187 4.50 14.61 1.27
CA ASN A 187 4.59 15.36 2.52
C ASN A 187 3.21 15.59 3.13
N ASP A 188 2.23 16.05 2.32
CA ASP A 188 0.84 16.21 2.77
C ASP A 188 0.24 14.89 3.29
N ILE A 189 0.51 13.78 2.58
CA ILE A 189 0.02 12.45 2.95
C ILE A 189 0.63 11.98 4.26
N LEU A 190 1.93 12.21 4.45
CA LEU A 190 2.62 11.93 5.69
C LEU A 190 1.94 12.76 6.78
N GLU A 191 2.00 14.09 6.75
CA GLU A 191 1.41 14.95 7.78
C GLU A 191 0.00 14.55 8.21
N LEU A 192 -0.91 14.29 7.25
CA LEU A 192 -2.27 13.81 7.53
C LEU A 192 -2.31 12.43 8.20
N ASN A 193 -1.41 11.52 7.84
CA ASN A 193 -1.27 10.22 8.50
C ASN A 193 -0.81 10.37 9.95
N LEU A 194 0.12 11.29 10.26
CA LEU A 194 0.52 11.53 11.67
C LEU A 194 -0.68 11.99 12.50
N ILE A 195 -1.43 12.96 11.98
CA ILE A 195 -2.62 13.48 12.65
C ILE A 195 -3.61 12.33 12.91
N LYS A 196 -3.83 11.48 11.91
CA LYS A 196 -4.71 10.31 12.04
C LYS A 196 -4.23 9.31 13.10
N GLU A 197 -2.97 8.93 13.07
CA GLU A 197 -2.39 8.00 14.04
C GLU A 197 -2.45 8.55 15.48
N THR A 198 -2.19 9.85 15.66
CA THR A 198 -2.29 10.48 16.99
C THR A 198 -3.73 10.49 17.52
N ALA A 199 -4.71 10.75 16.66
CA ALA A 199 -6.13 10.70 17.03
C ALA A 199 -6.58 9.27 17.39
N GLU A 200 -6.16 8.26 16.63
CA GLU A 200 -6.46 6.85 16.90
C GLU A 200 -5.86 6.39 18.23
N LYS A 201 -4.64 6.81 18.57
CA LYS A 201 -4.01 6.52 19.87
C LYS A 201 -4.77 7.13 21.04
N GLN A 202 -5.25 8.37 20.91
CA GLN A 202 -6.03 9.04 21.96
C GLN A 202 -7.36 8.31 22.23
N ILE A 203 -8.10 7.96 21.18
CA ILE A 203 -9.37 7.22 21.28
C ILE A 203 -9.15 5.87 21.99
N ASN A 204 -8.11 5.14 21.62
CA ASN A 204 -7.81 3.84 22.22
C ASN A 204 -7.44 3.95 23.70
N GLN A 205 -6.72 5.01 24.10
CA GLN A 205 -6.41 5.25 25.51
C GLN A 205 -7.68 5.57 26.32
N GLU A 206 -8.55 6.44 25.83
CA GLU A 206 -9.81 6.79 26.49
C GLU A 206 -10.74 5.57 26.67
N SER A 207 -10.79 4.69 25.66
CA SER A 207 -11.57 3.44 25.73
C SER A 207 -11.03 2.42 26.74
N LEU A 208 -9.77 2.53 27.16
CA LEU A 208 -9.15 1.63 28.14
C LEU A 208 -9.46 2.07 29.59
N PHE A 209 -9.85 3.33 29.78
CA PHE A 209 -10.17 3.92 31.09
C PHE A 209 -11.69 4.09 31.33
N ALA A 210 -12.53 3.76 30.35
CA ALA A 210 -13.99 3.76 30.43
C ALA A 210 -14.53 2.35 30.67
#